data_AF-A0A8T0T7P4-F1
#
_entry.id   AF-A0A8T0T7P4-F1
#
_cell.length_a   1.000
_cell.length_b   1.000
_cell.length_c   1.000
_cell.angle_alpha   90.00
_cell.angle_beta   90.00
_cell.angle_gamma   90.00
#
_symmetry.space_group_name_H-M   'P 1'
#
loop_
_entity.id
_entity.type
_entity.pdbx_description
1 polymer ?
#
loop_
_entity_poly.entity_id
_entity_poly.type
_entity_poly.pdbx_seq_one_letter_code
_entity_poly.pdbx_strand_id
1 'polypeptide(L)'
;MGSRSYIAHQYSLRPKYNNCEPDAVEFFGECMNSQKNGRTPLANDIYERMMAEKNREPEEGEAKKSPSKIVDESLSQISRSSTFLPNIGVPRPSKTGQSSSTAAQARMQAQFEAALQAEREESARKQEELKAQLQTQQAALEENQSLLRQTQEQVRGMTIKFEETNELLRAVLKFQKE
;
A
#
# COMPACT_ATOMS: atom_id res chain seq x y z
N MET A 1 13.90 26.16 -24.52
CA MET A 1 12.98 26.03 -23.37
C MET A 1 11.99 24.93 -23.71
N GLY A 2 12.13 23.75 -23.10
CA GLY A 2 11.27 22.61 -23.40
C GLY A 2 9.87 22.80 -22.84
N SER A 3 8.85 22.41 -23.59
CA SER A 3 7.47 22.39 -23.13
C SER A 3 7.33 21.42 -21.95
N ARG A 4 7.01 21.94 -20.77
CA ARG A 4 6.78 21.13 -19.57
C ARG A 4 5.44 20.39 -19.70
N SER A 5 5.42 19.09 -19.39
CA SER A 5 4.15 18.33 -19.36
C SER A 5 3.24 18.81 -18.24
N TYR A 6 1.93 18.63 -18.42
CA TYR A 6 0.92 19.02 -17.42
C TYR A 6 1.12 18.28 -16.08
N ILE A 7 1.41 16.98 -16.11
CA ILE A 7 1.77 16.21 -14.92
C ILE A 7 2.97 16.85 -14.20
N ALA A 8 4.06 17.13 -14.92
CA ALA A 8 5.23 17.75 -14.32
C ALA A 8 4.89 19.14 -13.73
N HIS A 9 3.99 19.90 -14.37
CA HIS A 9 3.54 21.20 -13.87
C HIS A 9 2.74 21.07 -12.56
N GLN A 10 1.85 20.08 -12.46
CA GLN A 10 1.09 19.79 -11.25
C GLN A 10 2.02 19.48 -10.07
N TYR A 11 3.10 18.72 -10.30
CA TYR A 11 4.13 18.46 -9.30
C TYR A 11 4.85 19.73 -8.83
N SER A 12 5.17 20.70 -9.71
CA SER A 12 5.79 21.96 -9.24
C SER A 12 4.88 22.83 -8.38
N LEU A 13 3.57 22.63 -8.48
CA LEU A 13 2.62 23.45 -7.75
C LEU A 13 2.44 22.96 -6.31
N ARG A 14 2.86 21.75 -5.97
CA ARG A 14 2.72 21.18 -4.62
C ARG A 14 3.19 22.13 -3.50
N PRO A 15 4.36 22.80 -3.56
CA PRO A 15 4.76 23.74 -2.52
C PRO A 15 3.79 24.90 -2.29
N LYS A 16 3.03 25.32 -3.32
CA LYS A 16 2.00 26.37 -3.24
C LYS A 16 0.70 25.86 -2.61
N TYR A 17 0.45 24.55 -2.68
CA TYR A 17 -0.78 23.89 -2.22
C TYR A 17 -0.50 22.97 -1.02
N ASN A 18 0.27 23.43 -0.02
CA ASN A 18 0.59 22.67 1.20
C ASN A 18 1.16 21.26 0.94
N ASN A 19 1.96 21.10 -0.12
CA ASN A 19 2.49 19.84 -0.62
C ASN A 19 1.46 18.84 -1.16
N CYS A 20 0.20 19.27 -1.31
CA CYS A 20 -0.87 18.52 -1.98
C CYS A 20 -0.95 18.88 -3.47
N GLU A 21 -1.56 18.00 -4.25
CA GLU A 21 -1.85 18.32 -5.65
C GLU A 21 -3.03 19.29 -5.73
N PRO A 22 -2.94 20.34 -6.58
CA PRO A 22 -4.09 21.20 -6.85
C PRO A 22 -5.20 20.38 -7.50
N ASP A 23 -6.46 20.72 -7.21
CA ASP A 23 -7.57 20.08 -7.90
C ASP A 23 -7.67 20.52 -9.38
N ALA A 24 -8.53 19.86 -10.16
CA ALA A 24 -8.63 20.12 -11.59
C ALA A 24 -9.01 21.58 -11.95
N VAL A 25 -9.83 22.24 -11.12
CA VAL A 25 -10.26 23.64 -11.34
C VAL A 25 -9.13 24.60 -10.96
N GLU A 26 -8.49 24.36 -9.82
CA GLU A 26 -7.34 25.13 -9.35
C GLU A 26 -6.18 25.05 -10.34
N PHE A 27 -5.87 23.84 -10.79
CA PHE A 27 -4.82 23.59 -11.77
C PHE A 27 -5.13 24.21 -13.13
N PHE A 28 -6.40 24.21 -13.58
CA PHE A 28 -6.81 24.98 -14.77
C PHE A 28 -6.50 26.46 -14.60
N GLY A 29 -6.80 27.01 -13.42
CA GLY A 29 -6.51 28.39 -13.07
C GLY A 29 -5.01 28.73 -13.09
N GLU A 30 -4.14 27.83 -12.66
CA GLU A 30 -2.68 27.98 -12.73
C GLU A 30 -2.18 27.90 -14.17
N CYS A 31 -2.71 26.98 -14.97
CA CYS A 31 -2.29 26.78 -16.36
C CYS A 31 -2.64 27.96 -17.27
N MET A 32 -3.80 28.59 -17.05
CA MET A 32 -4.25 29.69 -17.89
C MET A 32 -3.75 31.07 -17.42
N ASN A 33 -3.09 31.14 -16.27
CA ASN A 33 -2.54 32.38 -15.72
C ASN A 33 -1.06 32.51 -16.08
N SER A 34 -0.75 33.27 -17.13
CA SER A 34 0.63 33.51 -17.51
C SER A 34 1.26 34.59 -16.61
N GLN A 35 2.52 34.39 -16.22
CA GLN A 35 3.22 35.36 -15.36
C GLN A 35 3.47 36.72 -16.05
N LYS A 36 3.46 36.75 -17.38
CA LYS A 36 3.70 37.97 -18.18
C LYS A 36 2.41 38.75 -18.51
N ASN A 37 1.36 38.03 -18.88
CA ASN A 37 0.14 38.64 -19.45
C ASN A 37 -1.12 38.34 -18.63
N GLY A 38 -0.99 37.65 -17.49
CA GLY A 38 -2.12 37.20 -16.70
C GLY A 38 -2.98 36.18 -17.45
N ARG A 39 -4.27 36.11 -17.09
CA ARG A 39 -5.30 35.34 -17.80
C ARG A 39 -5.92 36.16 -18.92
N THR A 40 -6.21 35.51 -20.04
CA THR A 40 -7.02 36.12 -21.10
C THR A 40 -8.47 36.28 -20.64
N PRO A 41 -9.25 37.22 -21.21
CA PRO A 41 -10.66 37.40 -20.84
C PRO A 41 -11.47 36.09 -20.94
N LEU A 42 -11.31 35.35 -22.04
CA LEU A 42 -11.98 34.05 -22.22
C LEU A 42 -11.58 33.04 -21.14
N ALA A 43 -10.28 32.93 -20.81
CA ALA A 43 -9.83 32.01 -19.77
C ALA A 43 -10.31 32.43 -18.38
N ASN A 44 -10.44 33.73 -18.15
CA ASN A 44 -10.98 34.27 -16.91
C ASN A 44 -12.47 33.91 -16.75
N ASP A 45 -13.29 34.16 -17.77
CA ASP A 45 -14.72 33.82 -17.76
C ASP A 45 -14.96 32.32 -17.51
N ILE A 46 -14.14 31.47 -18.12
CA ILE A 46 -14.20 30.01 -17.92
C ILE A 46 -13.85 29.65 -16.49
N TYR A 47 -12.75 30.19 -15.96
CA TYR A 47 -12.30 29.91 -14.61
C TYR A 47 -13.31 30.38 -13.56
N GLU A 48 -13.87 31.58 -13.72
CA GLU A 48 -14.91 32.12 -12.84
C GLU A 48 -16.15 31.23 -12.83
N ARG A 49 -16.59 30.75 -14.00
CA ARG A 49 -17.71 29.79 -14.09
C ARG A 49 -17.42 28.49 -13.35
N MET A 50 -16.22 27.93 -13.52
CA MET A 50 -15.82 26.70 -12.83
C MET A 50 -15.77 26.91 -11.31
N MET A 51 -15.24 28.04 -10.84
CA MET A 51 -15.17 28.37 -9.42
C MET A 51 -16.56 28.61 -8.81
N ALA A 52 -17.46 29.27 -9.55
CA ALA A 52 -18.84 29.46 -9.13
C ALA A 52 -19.56 28.11 -8.96
N GLU A 53 -19.40 27.18 -9.91
CA GLU A 53 -19.97 25.84 -9.82
C GLU A 53 -19.33 25.01 -8.69
N LYS A 54 -18.02 25.14 -8.46
CA LYS A 54 -17.32 24.48 -7.34
C LYS A 54 -17.83 24.95 -5.97
N ASN A 55 -18.19 26.23 -5.87
CA ASN A 55 -18.69 26.87 -4.66
C ASN A 55 -20.22 26.81 -4.52
N ARG A 56 -20.95 26.39 -5.56
CA ARG A 56 -22.40 26.22 -5.52
C ARG A 56 -22.79 25.22 -4.44
N GLU A 57 -23.70 25.61 -3.57
CA GLU A 57 -24.32 24.68 -2.62
C GLU A 57 -25.24 23.72 -3.38
N PRO A 58 -25.17 22.40 -3.12
CA PRO A 58 -26.07 21.45 -3.74
C PRO A 58 -27.50 21.71 -3.26
N GLU A 59 -28.44 21.76 -4.19
CA GLU A 59 -29.87 21.84 -3.89
C GLU A 59 -30.35 20.52 -3.27
N GLU A 60 -31.43 20.55 -2.46
CA GLU A 60 -31.91 19.39 -1.70
C GLU A 60 -32.16 18.18 -2.62
N GLY A 61 -31.27 17.19 -2.55
CA GLY A 61 -31.30 15.97 -3.38
C GLY A 61 -30.23 15.86 -4.47
N GLU A 62 -29.40 16.88 -4.71
CA GLU A 62 -28.31 16.83 -5.70
C GLU A 62 -26.95 16.50 -5.07
N ALA A 63 -26.15 15.68 -5.75
CA ALA A 63 -24.75 15.47 -5.37
C ALA A 63 -23.88 16.66 -5.82
N LYS A 64 -23.00 17.14 -4.94
CA LYS A 64 -22.02 18.19 -5.30
C LYS A 64 -21.14 17.70 -6.45
N LYS A 65 -21.00 18.51 -7.50
CA LYS A 65 -20.16 18.18 -8.66
C LYS A 65 -18.69 18.12 -8.25
N SER A 66 -17.98 17.10 -8.73
CA SER A 66 -16.53 17.00 -8.52
C SER A 66 -15.78 18.03 -9.37
N PRO A 67 -14.59 18.51 -8.94
CA PRO A 67 -13.77 19.45 -9.72
C PRO A 67 -13.51 18.98 -11.16
N SER A 68 -13.21 17.70 -11.36
CA SER A 68 -13.00 17.12 -12.70
C SER A 68 -14.27 17.18 -13.55
N LYS A 69 -15.45 16.97 -12.95
CA LYS A 69 -16.74 17.03 -13.66
C LYS A 69 -17.06 18.45 -14.09
N ILE A 70 -16.79 19.43 -13.24
CA ILE A 70 -16.97 20.85 -13.53
C ILE A 70 -16.08 21.28 -14.70
N VAL A 71 -14.81 20.86 -14.69
CA VAL A 71 -13.87 21.15 -15.79
C VAL A 71 -14.32 20.47 -17.09
N ASP A 72 -14.75 19.21 -17.03
CA ASP A 72 -15.25 18.46 -18.20
C ASP A 72 -16.44 19.16 -18.87
N GLU A 73 -17.45 19.56 -18.07
CA GLU A 73 -18.64 20.26 -18.56
C GLU A 73 -18.29 21.63 -19.15
N SER A 74 -17.45 22.41 -18.45
CA SER A 74 -17.08 23.77 -18.87
C SER A 74 -16.26 23.77 -20.16
N LEU A 75 -15.27 22.86 -20.27
CA LEU A 75 -14.45 22.78 -21.48
C LEU A 75 -15.21 22.16 -22.65
N SER A 76 -16.15 21.25 -22.40
CA SER A 76 -17.00 20.67 -23.45
C SER A 76 -17.88 21.70 -24.16
N GLN A 77 -18.23 22.80 -23.50
CA GLN A 77 -18.97 23.91 -24.12
C GLN A 77 -18.14 24.67 -25.17
N ILE A 78 -16.81 24.64 -25.04
CA ILE A 78 -15.90 25.35 -25.95
C ILE A 78 -15.31 24.40 -26.98
N SER A 79 -14.83 23.25 -26.49
CA SER A 79 -14.23 22.22 -27.32
C SER A 79 -14.55 20.84 -26.76
N ARG A 80 -15.37 20.10 -27.51
CA ARG A 80 -15.72 18.69 -27.23
C ARG A 80 -14.49 17.76 -27.26
N SER A 81 -13.38 18.19 -27.85
CA SER A 81 -12.14 17.41 -27.96
C SER A 81 -11.09 17.79 -26.93
N SER A 82 -11.38 18.65 -25.94
CA SER A 82 -10.43 19.08 -24.92
C SER A 82 -9.63 17.92 -24.30
N THR A 83 -8.30 17.99 -24.38
CA THR A 83 -7.38 16.98 -23.83
C THR A 83 -6.88 17.35 -22.43
N PHE A 84 -7.41 18.42 -21.82
CA PHE A 84 -6.92 18.93 -20.54
C PHE A 84 -6.97 17.87 -19.43
N LEU A 85 -8.12 17.24 -19.22
CA LEU A 85 -8.30 16.20 -18.19
C LEU A 85 -7.40 14.96 -18.43
N PRO A 86 -7.34 14.37 -19.64
CA PRO A 86 -6.38 13.31 -19.94
C PRO A 86 -4.92 13.71 -19.70
N ASN A 87 -4.53 14.95 -20.03
CA ASN A 87 -3.16 15.43 -19.87
C ASN A 87 -2.75 15.61 -18.41
N ILE A 88 -3.71 15.67 -17.48
CA ILE A 88 -3.47 15.69 -16.02
C ILE A 88 -3.72 14.31 -15.37
N GLY A 89 -3.88 13.26 -16.17
CA GLY A 89 -4.10 11.90 -15.68
C GLY A 89 -5.54 11.58 -15.25
N VAL A 90 -6.51 12.47 -15.52
CA VAL A 90 -7.93 12.20 -15.27
C VAL A 90 -8.53 11.49 -16.49
N PRO A 91 -9.01 10.24 -16.36
CA PRO A 91 -9.65 9.53 -17.46
C PRO A 91 -10.89 10.29 -17.93
N ARG A 92 -11.08 10.40 -19.26
CA ARG A 92 -12.31 10.97 -19.80
C ARG A 92 -13.48 10.05 -19.46
N PRO A 93 -14.59 10.54 -18.89
CA PRO A 93 -15.82 9.77 -18.83
C PRO A 93 -16.33 9.61 -20.26
N SER A 94 -16.05 8.49 -20.90
CA SER A 94 -16.47 8.23 -22.28
C SER A 94 -18.00 8.26 -22.38
N LYS A 95 -18.55 9.32 -22.99
CA LYS A 95 -19.95 9.32 -23.47
C LYS A 95 -20.13 8.53 -24.78
N THR A 96 -19.05 8.00 -25.34
CA THR A 96 -19.03 7.15 -26.53
C THR A 96 -17.97 6.08 -26.34
N GLY A 97 -18.39 4.82 -26.29
CA GLY A 97 -17.48 3.67 -26.34
C GLY A 97 -16.76 3.54 -27.68
N GLN A 98 -15.90 2.52 -27.76
CA GLN A 98 -15.23 1.99 -28.96
C GLN A 98 -14.00 2.77 -29.44
N SER A 99 -12.81 2.33 -29.01
CA SER A 99 -11.62 2.18 -29.89
C SER A 99 -10.42 1.49 -29.20
N SER A 100 -10.48 1.09 -27.93
CA SER A 100 -9.76 -0.10 -27.46
C SER A 100 -10.77 -1.24 -27.41
N SER A 101 -10.46 -2.36 -28.08
CA SER A 101 -11.35 -3.52 -28.13
C SER A 101 -11.76 -3.93 -26.72
N THR A 102 -13.06 -3.95 -26.40
CA THR A 102 -13.60 -4.39 -25.12
C THR A 102 -13.01 -5.74 -24.68
N ALA A 103 -12.67 -6.60 -25.65
CA ALA A 103 -11.98 -7.86 -25.41
C ALA A 103 -10.54 -7.70 -24.92
N ALA A 104 -9.80 -6.69 -25.37
CA ALA A 104 -8.44 -6.40 -24.88
C ALA A 104 -8.47 -5.90 -23.43
N GLN A 105 -9.46 -5.07 -23.08
CA GLN A 105 -9.64 -4.60 -21.70
C GLN A 105 -10.07 -5.73 -20.76
N ALA A 106 -11.00 -6.59 -21.19
CA ALA A 106 -11.42 -7.76 -20.43
C ALA A 106 -10.27 -8.75 -20.20
N ARG A 107 -9.41 -8.97 -21.21
CA ARG A 107 -8.20 -9.80 -21.07
C ARG A 107 -7.21 -9.23 -20.05
N MET A 108 -7.00 -7.91 -20.06
CA MET A 108 -6.11 -7.26 -19.11
C MET A 108 -6.64 -7.34 -17.68
N GLN A 109 -7.96 -7.14 -17.49
CA GLN A 109 -8.60 -7.31 -16.18
C GLN A 109 -8.49 -8.75 -15.68
N ALA A 110 -8.79 -9.74 -16.53
CA ALA A 110 -8.68 -11.15 -16.17
C ALA A 110 -7.25 -11.55 -15.79
N GLN A 111 -6.23 -11.03 -16.50
CA GLN A 111 -4.82 -11.26 -16.15
C GLN A 111 -4.46 -10.64 -14.80
N PHE A 112 -4.95 -9.44 -14.51
CA PHE A 112 -4.70 -8.78 -13.23
C PHE A 112 -5.35 -9.53 -12.06
N GLU A 113 -6.60 -9.96 -12.23
CA GLU A 113 -7.30 -10.79 -11.24
C GLU A 113 -6.62 -12.13 -11.02
N ALA A 114 -6.17 -12.79 -12.09
CA ALA A 114 -5.42 -14.04 -12.00
C ALA A 114 -4.07 -13.84 -11.28
N ALA A 115 -3.34 -12.76 -11.57
CA ALA A 115 -2.09 -12.43 -10.89
C ALA A 115 -2.32 -12.17 -9.40
N LEU A 116 -3.36 -11.41 -9.05
CA LEU A 116 -3.71 -11.13 -7.66
C LEU A 116 -4.09 -12.40 -6.90
N GLN A 117 -4.80 -13.32 -7.55
CA GLN A 117 -5.16 -14.60 -6.96
C GLN A 117 -3.93 -15.51 -6.76
N ALA A 118 -3.06 -15.58 -7.76
CA ALA A 118 -1.81 -16.34 -7.65
C ALA A 118 -0.93 -15.80 -6.51
N GLU A 119 -0.82 -14.48 -6.36
CA GLU A 119 -0.06 -13.86 -5.28
C GLU A 119 -0.66 -14.16 -3.90
N ARG A 120 -1.99 -14.17 -3.78
CA ARG A 120 -2.66 -14.58 -2.53
C ARG A 120 -2.39 -16.04 -2.19
N GLU A 121 -2.45 -16.93 -3.16
CA GLU A 121 -2.17 -18.35 -2.96
C GLU A 121 -0.70 -18.58 -2.59
N GLU A 122 0.23 -17.89 -3.25
CA GLU A 122 1.65 -17.95 -2.92
C GLU A 122 1.92 -17.41 -1.50
N SER A 123 1.27 -16.30 -1.13
CA SER A 123 1.35 -15.75 0.22
C SER A 123 0.81 -16.73 1.27
N ALA A 124 -0.34 -17.36 1.00
CA ALA A 124 -0.93 -18.36 1.88
C ALA A 124 0.00 -19.57 2.05
N ARG A 125 0.60 -20.07 0.96
CA ARG A 125 1.58 -21.17 1.01
C ARG A 125 2.82 -20.80 1.82
N LYS A 126 3.38 -19.61 1.61
CA LYS A 126 4.54 -19.13 2.39
C LYS A 126 4.20 -19.00 3.88
N GLN A 127 3.01 -18.52 4.21
CA GLN A 127 2.56 -18.44 5.60
C GLN A 127 2.42 -19.83 6.24
N GLU A 128 1.85 -20.80 5.52
CA GLU A 128 1.72 -22.17 5.99
C GLU A 128 3.10 -22.82 6.21
N GLU A 129 4.02 -22.63 5.27
CA GLU A 129 5.39 -23.13 5.38
C GLU A 129 6.13 -22.53 6.60
N LEU A 130 6.05 -21.21 6.79
CA LEU A 130 6.64 -20.54 7.95
C LEU A 130 6.04 -21.06 9.26
N LYS A 131 4.72 -21.28 9.29
CA LYS A 131 4.04 -21.83 10.46
C LYS A 131 4.50 -23.27 10.75
N ALA A 132 4.66 -24.10 9.73
CA ALA A 132 5.17 -25.47 9.87
C ALA A 132 6.64 -25.49 10.35
N GLN A 133 7.47 -24.57 9.87
CA GLN A 133 8.85 -24.42 10.35
C GLN A 133 8.90 -24.01 11.83
N LEU A 134 8.07 -23.04 12.25
CA LEU A 134 7.96 -22.63 13.64
C LEU A 134 7.51 -23.79 14.54
N GLN A 135 6.52 -24.58 14.09
CA GLN A 135 6.03 -25.73 14.83
C GLN A 135 7.11 -26.81 14.97
N THR A 136 7.88 -27.06 13.92
CA THR A 136 9.03 -27.98 13.96
C THR A 136 10.10 -27.51 14.94
N GLN A 137 10.46 -26.22 14.91
CA GLN A 137 11.44 -25.65 15.84
C GLN A 137 10.95 -25.73 17.29
N GLN A 138 9.67 -25.47 17.54
CA GLN A 138 9.07 -25.57 18.86
C GLN A 138 9.14 -27.02 19.39
N ALA A 139 8.78 -28.01 18.56
CA ALA A 139 8.86 -29.42 18.94
C ALA A 139 10.31 -29.86 19.25
N ALA A 140 11.27 -29.44 18.41
CA ALA A 140 12.68 -29.73 18.65
C ALA A 140 13.20 -29.07 19.94
N LEU A 141 12.74 -27.85 20.27
CA LEU A 141 13.11 -27.18 21.50
C LEU A 141 12.54 -27.90 22.74
N GLU A 142 11.28 -28.33 22.68
CA GLU A 142 10.63 -29.10 23.75
C GLU A 142 11.33 -30.44 23.99
N GLU A 143 11.70 -31.15 22.92
CA GLU A 143 12.47 -32.39 23.01
C GLU A 143 13.84 -32.16 23.67
N ASN A 144 14.56 -31.10 23.26
CA ASN A 144 15.84 -30.75 23.88
C ASN A 144 15.70 -30.41 25.38
N GLN A 145 14.64 -29.71 25.77
CA GLN A 145 14.39 -29.43 27.19
C GLN A 145 14.12 -30.72 27.98
N SER A 146 13.36 -31.65 27.41
CA SER A 146 13.09 -32.96 28.01
C SER A 146 14.38 -33.77 28.18
N LEU A 147 15.22 -33.84 27.15
CA LEU A 147 16.52 -34.53 27.20
C LEU A 147 17.45 -33.92 28.25
N LEU A 148 17.49 -32.59 28.34
CA LEU A 148 18.30 -31.90 29.35
C LEU A 148 17.82 -32.24 30.76
N ARG A 149 16.50 -32.28 30.98
CA ARG A 149 15.92 -32.66 32.27
C ARG A 149 16.24 -34.12 32.63
N GLN A 150 16.09 -35.04 31.68
CA GLN A 150 16.45 -36.44 31.88
C GLN A 150 17.94 -36.60 32.23
N THR A 151 18.80 -35.87 31.53
CA THR A 151 20.26 -35.87 31.80
C THR A 151 20.55 -35.35 33.19
N GLN A 152 19.91 -34.27 33.63
CA GLN A 152 20.06 -33.74 34.99
C GLN A 152 19.61 -34.75 36.06
N GLU A 153 18.49 -35.46 35.83
CA GLU A 153 17.99 -36.49 36.73
C GLU A 153 18.94 -37.69 36.81
N GLN A 154 19.50 -38.13 35.67
CA GLN A 154 20.52 -39.18 35.65
C GLN A 154 21.80 -38.77 36.39
N VAL A 155 22.31 -37.56 36.15
CA VAL A 155 23.49 -37.03 36.85
C VAL A 155 23.22 -36.98 38.35
N ARG A 156 22.07 -36.44 38.78
CA ARG A 156 21.67 -36.42 40.19
C ARG A 156 21.63 -37.83 40.79
N GLY A 157 21.04 -38.79 40.09
CA GLY A 157 20.99 -40.18 40.53
C GLY A 157 22.38 -40.81 40.66
N MET A 158 23.30 -40.51 39.73
CA MET A 158 24.70 -40.94 39.82
C MET A 158 25.43 -40.29 40.99
N THR A 159 25.21 -38.99 41.26
CA THR A 159 25.82 -38.30 42.40
C THR A 159 25.39 -38.93 43.72
N ILE A 160 24.11 -39.26 43.90
CA ILE A 160 23.61 -39.93 45.11
C ILE A 160 24.30 -41.29 45.30
N LYS A 161 24.31 -42.14 44.26
CA LYS A 161 24.98 -43.46 44.32
C LYS A 161 26.48 -43.34 44.62
N PHE A 162 27.13 -42.31 44.07
CA PHE A 162 28.54 -42.04 44.34
C PHE A 162 28.76 -41.66 45.81
N GLU A 163 27.92 -40.80 46.38
CA GLU A 163 27.96 -40.42 47.81
C GLU A 163 27.74 -41.64 48.71
N GLU A 164 26.72 -42.47 48.45
CA GLU A 164 26.45 -43.71 49.20
C GLU A 164 27.66 -44.67 49.17
N THR A 165 28.25 -44.86 47.98
CA THR A 165 29.44 -45.71 47.83
C THR A 165 30.64 -45.14 48.59
N ASN A 166 30.81 -43.82 48.58
CA ASN A 166 31.90 -43.14 49.29
C ASN A 166 31.74 -43.30 50.81
N GLU A 167 30.52 -43.14 51.34
CA GLU A 167 30.22 -43.35 52.76
C GLU A 167 30.51 -44.79 53.18
N LEU A 168 30.10 -45.78 52.37
CA LEU A 168 30.39 -47.19 52.63
C LEU A 168 31.90 -47.45 52.66
N LEU A 169 32.67 -46.92 51.70
CA LEU A 169 34.12 -47.03 51.68
C LEU A 169 34.76 -46.42 52.93
N ARG A 170 34.30 -45.24 53.38
CA ARG A 170 34.77 -44.61 54.62
C ARG A 170 34.47 -45.47 55.85
N ALA A 171 33.30 -46.11 55.92
CA ALA A 171 32.95 -46.99 57.01
C ALA A 171 33.87 -48.22 57.06
N VAL A 172 34.09 -48.90 55.93
CA VAL A 172 34.98 -50.07 55.83
C VAL A 172 36.42 -49.72 56.23
N LEU A 173 36.94 -48.57 55.77
CA LEU A 173 38.29 -48.12 56.12
C LEU A 173 38.46 -47.80 57.61
N LYS A 174 37.39 -47.37 58.31
CA LYS A 174 37.43 -47.18 59.76
C LYS A 174 37.53 -48.51 60.49
N PHE A 175 36.76 -49.52 60.07
CA PHE A 175 36.80 -50.87 60.68
C PHE A 175 38.14 -51.60 60.52
N GLN A 176 38.97 -51.25 59.52
CA GLN A 176 40.31 -51.83 59.36
C GLN A 176 41.40 -51.17 60.24
N LYS A 177 41.08 -50.08 60.95
CA LYS A 177 42.01 -49.36 61.83
C LYS A 177 41.79 -49.63 63.32
N GLU A 178 40.79 -50.43 63.67
CA GLU A 178 40.56 -51.01 65.01
C GLU A 178 41.16 -52.41 65.09
#